data_AF-A0A2H3JL04-F1
#
_entry.id   AF-A0A2H3JL04-F1
#
_cell.length_a   1.000
_cell.length_b   1.000
_cell.length_c   1.000
_cell.angle_alpha   90.00
_cell.angle_beta   90.00
_cell.angle_gamma   90.00
#
_symmetry.space_group_name_H-M   'P 1'
#
loop_
_entity.id
_entity.type
_entity.pdbx_description
1 polymer ?
#
loop_
_entity_poly.entity_id
_entity_poly.type
_entity_poly.pdbx_seq_one_letter_code
_entity_poly.pdbx_strand_id
1 'polypeptide(L)' 'IGDYYRGCQHFHGRYYSGERVDCGSPDCKTSRSHKHPKGTNCGCTAVATDRQRVQNMFYTHHPDCES' A
#
# COMPACT_ATOMS: atom_id res chain seq x y z
N ILE A 1 4.94 -3.65 -7.44
CA ILE A 1 6.09 -2.95 -8.07
C ILE A 1 5.59 -2.26 -9.32
N GLY A 2 6.09 -1.07 -9.65
CA GLY A 2 5.56 -0.29 -10.76
C GLY A 2 6.39 0.93 -11.10
N ASP A 3 5.85 1.77 -11.96
CA ASP A 3 6.55 2.92 -12.52
C ASP A 3 5.84 4.21 -12.10
N TYR A 4 6.60 5.26 -11.78
CA TYR A 4 6.06 6.58 -11.44
C TYR A 4 6.19 7.51 -12.65
N TYR A 5 5.07 8.08 -13.09
CA TYR A 5 5.01 8.96 -14.25
C TYR A 5 4.83 10.40 -13.79
N ARG A 6 5.83 11.26 -14.06
CA ARG A 6 5.79 12.66 -13.65
C ARG A 6 4.88 13.53 -14.53
N GLY A 7 4.55 13.09 -15.75
CA GLY A 7 3.58 13.79 -16.60
C GLY A 7 2.19 13.84 -15.95
N CYS A 8 1.73 12.71 -15.39
CA CYS A 8 0.44 12.59 -14.68
C CYS A 8 0.55 12.55 -13.14
N GLN A 9 1.77 12.63 -12.60
CA GLN A 9 2.08 12.67 -11.16
C GLN A 9 1.54 11.51 -10.32
N HIS A 10 1.42 10.30 -10.88
CA HIS A 10 0.99 9.13 -10.12
C HIS A 10 1.77 7.84 -10.43
N PHE A 11 1.52 6.82 -9.62
CA PHE A 11 2.15 5.51 -9.70
C PHE A 11 1.27 4.52 -10.47
N HIS A 12 1.84 3.89 -11.49
CA HIS A 12 1.24 2.76 -12.20
C HIS A 12 1.89 1.45 -11.75
N GLY A 13 1.11 0.61 -11.06
CA GLY A 13 1.54 -0.73 -10.67
C GLY A 13 1.51 -1.71 -11.84
N ARG A 14 2.62 -2.42 -12.12
CA ARG A 14 2.64 -3.47 -13.16
C ARG A 14 1.97 -4.76 -12.70
N TYR A 15 2.13 -5.10 -11.43
CA TYR A 15 1.51 -6.26 -10.80
C TYR A 15 1.34 -6.00 -9.31
N TYR A 16 0.20 -6.45 -8.79
CA TYR A 16 -0.07 -6.48 -7.35
C TYR A 16 0.86 -7.53 -6.72
N SER A 17 1.79 -7.10 -5.87
CA SER A 17 2.74 -8.04 -5.25
C SER A 17 2.12 -8.85 -4.11
N GLY A 18 0.91 -8.50 -3.65
CA GLY A 18 0.29 -9.12 -2.48
C GLY A 18 1.07 -8.89 -1.18
N GLU A 19 2.09 -8.04 -1.21
CA GLU A 19 2.97 -7.79 -0.07
C GLU A 19 2.24 -6.90 0.93
N ARG A 20 1.57 -7.55 1.88
CA ARG A 20 0.98 -6.88 3.04
C ARG A 20 2.08 -6.55 4.03
N VAL A 21 2.34 -5.26 4.18
CA VAL A 21 3.29 -4.77 5.17
C VAL A 21 2.57 -4.50 6.47
N ASP A 22 3.22 -4.91 7.56
CA ASP A 22 2.76 -4.58 8.89
C ASP A 22 2.74 -3.05 9.07
N CYS A 23 1.53 -2.53 9.32
CA CYS A 23 1.22 -1.15 9.70
C CYS A 23 1.95 -0.69 10.98
N GLY A 24 2.42 -1.61 11.83
CA GLY A 24 3.13 -1.33 13.09
C GLY A 24 2.26 -0.67 14.17
N SER A 25 0.94 -0.66 14.00
CA SER A 25 0.00 0.01 14.89
C SER A 25 -0.57 -0.94 15.93
N PRO A 26 -0.67 -0.53 17.22
CA PRO A 26 -1.29 -1.35 18.26
C PRO A 26 -2.78 -1.61 18.03
N ASP A 27 -3.45 -0.71 17.30
CA ASP A 27 -4.88 -0.77 17.00
C ASP A 27 -5.20 -1.42 15.64
N CYS A 28 -4.19 -2.00 14.98
CA CYS A 28 -4.31 -2.63 13.68
C CYS A 28 -4.35 -4.16 13.86
N LYS A 29 -5.47 -4.81 13.53
CA LYS A 29 -5.68 -6.26 13.75
C LYS A 29 -4.63 -7.14 13.06
N THR A 30 -4.11 -6.66 11.94
CA THR A 30 -3.11 -7.35 11.11
C THR A 30 -1.68 -7.02 11.51
N SER A 31 -1.47 -6.21 12.55
CA SER A 31 -0.14 -5.79 12.99
C SER A 31 0.53 -6.79 13.92
N ARG A 32 1.87 -6.87 13.89
CA ARG A 32 2.63 -7.56 14.94
C ARG A 32 2.65 -6.78 16.25
N SER A 33 2.47 -5.47 16.17
CA SER A 33 2.39 -4.57 17.33
C SER A 33 0.99 -4.54 17.95
N HIS A 34 0.04 -5.27 17.36
CA HIS A 34 -1.35 -5.32 17.80
C HIS A 34 -1.45 -5.70 19.29
N LYS A 35 -2.13 -4.86 20.07
CA LYS A 35 -2.30 -5.10 21.51
C LYS A 35 -3.61 -4.52 22.02
N HIS A 36 -4.33 -5.32 22.79
CA HIS A 36 -5.43 -4.88 23.64
C HIS A 36 -5.70 -5.97 24.71
N PRO A 37 -6.46 -5.66 25.77
CA PRO A 37 -6.88 -6.67 26.75
C PRO A 37 -7.58 -7.83 26.03
N LYS A 38 -7.39 -9.07 26.51
CA LYS A 38 -8.05 -10.27 25.96
C LYS A 38 -9.58 -10.13 26.10
N GLY A 39 -10.23 -9.57 25.10
CA GLY A 39 -11.65 -9.64 24.87
C GLY A 39 -11.90 -10.45 23.60
N THR A 40 -12.97 -11.24 23.59
CA THR A 40 -13.30 -12.15 22.48
C THR A 40 -13.63 -11.42 21.17
N ASN A 41 -13.88 -10.11 21.23
CA ASN A 41 -14.25 -9.27 20.10
C ASN A 41 -13.16 -8.22 19.82
N CYS A 42 -12.29 -8.51 18.85
CA CYS A 42 -11.35 -7.53 18.30
C CYS A 42 -12.09 -6.61 17.31
N GLY A 43 -12.26 -5.34 17.67
CA GLY A 43 -12.87 -4.30 16.81
C GLY A 43 -11.87 -3.53 15.94
N CYS A 44 -10.59 -3.91 15.96
CA CYS A 44 -9.52 -3.23 15.25
C CYS A 44 -9.66 -3.38 13.72
N THR A 45 -9.34 -2.31 13.00
CA THR A 45 -9.35 -2.32 11.54
C THR A 45 -8.15 -3.11 11.01
N ALA A 46 -8.35 -3.78 9.87
CA ALA A 46 -7.26 -4.39 9.13
C ALA A 46 -6.69 -3.35 8.17
N VAL A 47 -5.62 -2.67 8.58
CA VAL A 47 -4.92 -1.75 7.69
C VAL A 47 -3.96 -2.57 6.84
N ALA A 48 -4.30 -2.72 5.56
CA ALA A 48 -3.39 -3.27 4.56
C ALA A 48 -2.60 -2.11 3.97
N THR A 49 -1.32 -2.01 4.33
CA THR A 49 -0.41 -1.07 3.69
C THR A 49 0.30 -1.80 2.55
N ASP A 50 -0.13 -1.53 1.33
CA ASP A 50 0.57 -1.99 0.14
C ASP A 50 1.79 -1.09 -0.12
N ARG A 51 2.99 -1.67 -0.11
CA ARG A 51 4.18 -0.94 -0.54
C ARG A 51 4.20 -0.83 -2.06
N GLN A 52 3.81 0.34 -2.55
CA GLN A 52 4.08 0.73 -3.93
C GLN A 52 5.60 0.96 -4.09
N ARG A 53 6.30 -0.07 -4.54
CA ARG A 53 7.72 0.04 -4.88
C ARG A 53 7.87 0.56 -6.31
N VAL A 54 8.41 1.77 -6.44
CA VAL A 54 8.79 2.38 -7.72
C VAL A 54 10.06 1.70 -8.24
N GLN A 55 9.99 1.17 -9.45
CA GLN A 55 11.12 0.58 -10.17
C GLN A 55 11.72 1.61 -11.14
N ASN A 56 10.89 2.27 -11.94
CA ASN A 56 11.33 3.32 -12.85
C ASN A 56 10.56 4.62 -12.62
N MET A 57 11.18 5.73 -13.00
CA MET A 57 10.56 7.06 -12.96
C MET A 57 10.66 7.70 -14.36
N PHE A 58 9.51 7.92 -14.99
CA PHE A 58 9.42 8.49 -16.33
C PHE A 58 8.96 9.95 -16.28
N TYR A 59 9.56 10.80 -17.12
CA TYR A 59 9.20 12.24 -17.26
C TYR A 59 8.14 12.48 -18.35
N THR A 60 7.34 11.45 -18.65
CA THR A 60 6.27 11.48 -19.65
C THR A 60 4.94 11.12 -18.99
N HIS A 61 3.82 11.28 -19.70
CA HIS A 61 2.51 10.76 -19.29
C HIS A 61 2.46 9.23 -19.45
N HIS A 62 1.68 8.57 -18.60
CA HIS A 62 1.32 7.17 -18.85
C HIS A 62 0.28 7.14 -19.99
N PRO A 63 0.30 6.14 -20.89
CA PRO A 63 -0.69 6.03 -21.98
C PRO A 63 -2.14 6.04 -21.51
N ASP A 64 -2.44 5.38 -20.37
CA ASP A 64 -3.78 5.40 -19.76
C ASP A 64 -4.21 6.78 -19.23
N CYS A 65 -3.30 7.76 -19.21
CA CYS A 65 -3.53 9.12 -18.74
C CYS A 65 -3.58 10.15 -19.87
N GLU A 66 -3.46 9.72 -21.12
CA GLU A 66 -3.58 10.57 -22.30
C GLU A 66 -5.05 10.82 -22.69
N SER A 67 -5.95 10.92 -21.69
CA SER A 67 -7.37 11.26 -21.87
C SER A 67 -7.59 12.77 -21.91
#